data_AF-A0A1I7ICI6-F1
#
_entry.id   AF-A0A1I7ICI6-F1
#
_cell.length_a   1.000
_cell.length_b   1.000
_cell.length_c   1.000
_cell.angle_alpha   90.00
_cell.angle_beta   90.00
_cell.angle_gamma   90.00
#
_symmetry.space_group_name_H-M   'P 1'
#
loop_
_entity.id
_entity.type
_entity.pdbx_description
1 polymer ?
#
loop_
_entity_poly.entity_id
_entity_poly.type
_entity_poly.pdbx_seq_one_letter_code
_entity_poly.pdbx_strand_id
1 'polypeptide(L)'
;MTMLTHLSLFSGIGGIDIAAEWAGFVTVGQCEMAEYPYRVLCKHWPNVPKWRDVRDVTADSVRAAGISRVDVLSGGFPCQDISNAGKRAGLSGARSGLWREMVRAVRMVGPRYVLVENVAALLGRGMGTVLGDLAESGYDAEWDCLPASAFGSYHERDRVFIVAYPKGEYGQARSVLEASEDWRSSAQSGRLHRMVVAERGKQPGERLESEPGVDRMVHGIPHRTHRLAALGNAVYPPVVRWILGRIRAAMGV
;
A
#
# COMPACT_ATOMS: atom_id res chain seq x y z
N MET A 1 -22.90 -12.29 -3.30
CA MET A 1 -22.10 -11.06 -3.15
C MET A 1 -20.88 -11.20 -4.05
N THR A 2 -20.62 -10.24 -4.92
CA THR A 2 -19.39 -10.21 -5.73
C THR A 2 -18.19 -10.00 -4.80
N MET A 3 -17.16 -10.84 -4.93
CA MET A 3 -15.93 -10.68 -4.15
C MET A 3 -15.15 -9.47 -4.66
N LEU A 4 -14.67 -8.62 -3.75
CA LEU A 4 -13.82 -7.48 -4.09
C LEU A 4 -12.38 -7.96 -4.28
N THR A 5 -11.73 -7.58 -5.39
CA THR A 5 -10.41 -8.11 -5.77
C THR A 5 -9.29 -7.08 -5.64
N HIS A 6 -8.13 -7.55 -5.20
CA HIS A 6 -6.94 -6.72 -4.99
C HIS A 6 -5.75 -7.27 -5.79
N LEU A 7 -5.08 -6.41 -6.55
CA LEU A 7 -3.83 -6.72 -7.24
C LEU A 7 -2.72 -5.84 -6.67
N SER A 8 -1.68 -6.46 -6.12
CA SER A 8 -0.58 -5.74 -5.45
C SER A 8 0.67 -5.69 -6.34
N LEU A 9 1.15 -4.49 -6.61
CA LEU A 9 2.43 -4.23 -7.27
C LEU A 9 3.48 -3.80 -6.24
N PHE A 10 4.74 -4.18 -6.45
CA PHE A 10 5.82 -3.91 -5.49
C PHE A 10 5.44 -4.40 -4.09
N SER A 11 4.87 -5.60 -4.01
CA SER A 11 4.21 -6.13 -2.80
C SER A 11 5.11 -6.19 -1.56
N GLY A 12 6.43 -6.19 -1.75
CA GLY A 12 7.38 -6.43 -0.68
C GLY A 12 7.04 -7.75 0.01
N ILE A 13 6.94 -7.71 1.34
CA ILE A 13 6.58 -8.88 2.15
C ILE A 13 5.07 -9.08 2.33
N GLY A 14 4.25 -8.36 1.57
CA GLY A 14 2.79 -8.53 1.58
C GLY A 14 2.06 -7.59 2.55
N GLY A 15 2.65 -6.44 2.91
CA GLY A 15 2.08 -5.56 3.92
C GLY A 15 0.72 -4.96 3.51
N ILE A 16 0.58 -4.57 2.25
CA ILE A 16 -0.68 -4.10 1.67
C ILE A 16 -1.64 -5.27 1.45
N ASP A 17 -1.13 -6.42 1.03
CA ASP A 17 -1.88 -7.64 0.76
C ASP A 17 -2.62 -8.13 2.02
N ILE A 18 -1.92 -8.17 3.17
CA ILE A 18 -2.52 -8.48 4.48
C ILE A 18 -3.60 -7.46 4.84
N ALA A 19 -3.33 -6.18 4.63
CA ALA A 19 -4.29 -5.13 4.93
C ALA A 19 -5.55 -5.21 4.05
N ALA A 20 -5.40 -5.65 2.80
CA ALA A 20 -6.50 -5.89 1.87
C ALA A 20 -7.38 -7.04 2.34
N GLU A 21 -6.79 -8.14 2.78
CA GLU A 21 -7.53 -9.26 3.36
C GLU A 21 -8.29 -8.84 4.63
N TRP A 22 -7.66 -8.07 5.52
CA TRP A 22 -8.33 -7.52 6.71
C TRP A 22 -9.50 -6.60 6.37
N ALA A 23 -9.44 -5.88 5.25
CA ALA A 23 -10.54 -5.05 4.75
C ALA A 23 -11.63 -5.85 3.99
N GLY A 24 -11.42 -7.15 3.75
CA GLY A 24 -12.36 -8.04 3.07
C GLY A 24 -12.17 -8.12 1.55
N PHE A 25 -11.00 -7.73 1.04
CA PHE A 25 -10.61 -7.98 -0.35
C PHE A 25 -9.92 -9.33 -0.49
N VAL A 26 -10.04 -9.93 -1.67
CA VAL A 26 -9.28 -11.12 -2.06
C VAL A 26 -8.10 -10.69 -2.91
N THR A 27 -6.87 -10.98 -2.46
CA THR A 27 -5.67 -10.72 -3.28
C THR A 27 -5.60 -11.73 -4.42
N VAL A 28 -5.76 -11.24 -5.66
CA VAL A 28 -5.84 -12.04 -6.89
C VAL A 28 -4.54 -12.04 -7.69
N GLY A 29 -3.60 -11.16 -7.38
CA GLY A 29 -2.32 -11.09 -8.07
C GLY A 29 -1.28 -10.30 -7.28
N GLN A 30 -0.01 -10.71 -7.38
CA GLN A 30 1.11 -10.07 -6.69
C GLN A 30 2.30 -9.87 -7.62
N CYS A 31 3.01 -8.76 -7.51
CA CYS A 31 4.23 -8.51 -8.28
C CYS A 31 5.37 -8.06 -7.36
N GLU A 32 6.47 -8.81 -7.36
CA GLU A 32 7.65 -8.50 -6.53
C GLU A 32 8.94 -9.04 -7.17
N MET A 33 9.91 -8.13 -7.37
CA MET A 33 11.17 -8.43 -8.02
C MET A 33 12.21 -9.01 -7.04
N ALA A 34 12.26 -8.50 -5.81
CA ALA A 34 13.26 -8.87 -4.83
C ALA A 34 13.03 -10.30 -4.33
N GLU A 35 14.13 -11.06 -4.26
CA GLU A 35 14.08 -12.49 -3.98
C GLU A 35 13.51 -12.83 -2.60
N TYR A 36 13.98 -12.14 -1.55
CA TYR A 36 13.52 -12.44 -0.20
C TYR A 36 12.04 -12.13 0.01
N PRO A 37 11.53 -10.93 -0.35
CA PRO A 37 10.11 -10.65 -0.21
C PRO A 37 9.23 -11.55 -1.09
N TYR A 38 9.65 -11.83 -2.34
CA TYR A 38 8.94 -12.79 -3.21
C TYR A 38 8.78 -14.17 -2.56
N ARG A 39 9.83 -14.70 -1.91
CA ARG A 39 9.74 -15.98 -1.17
C ARG A 39 8.76 -15.93 0.00
N VAL A 40 8.62 -14.78 0.67
CA VAL A 40 7.59 -14.57 1.69
C VAL A 40 6.20 -14.67 1.05
N LEU A 41 5.98 -14.01 -0.08
CA LEU A 41 4.70 -14.07 -0.80
C LEU A 41 4.34 -15.50 -1.22
N CYS A 42 5.30 -16.26 -1.78
CA CYS A 42 5.09 -17.67 -2.13
C CYS A 42 4.69 -18.54 -0.95
N LYS A 43 5.23 -18.25 0.24
CA LYS A 43 4.90 -18.99 1.46
C LYS A 43 3.48 -18.67 1.96
N HIS A 44 3.08 -17.41 1.95
CA HIS A 44 1.83 -16.96 2.54
C HIS A 44 0.63 -17.07 1.58
N TRP A 45 0.85 -16.88 0.28
CA TRP A 45 -0.18 -16.95 -0.77
C TRP A 45 0.19 -17.94 -1.87
N PRO A 46 0.38 -19.25 -1.59
CA PRO A 46 0.93 -20.19 -2.57
C PRO A 46 0.13 -20.27 -3.89
N ASN A 47 -1.19 -20.04 -3.82
CA ASN A 47 -2.11 -20.20 -4.95
C ASN A 47 -2.41 -18.90 -5.70
N VAL A 48 -1.92 -17.75 -5.24
CA VAL A 48 -2.14 -16.46 -5.93
C VAL A 48 -1.16 -16.33 -7.10
N PRO A 49 -1.60 -15.97 -8.32
CA PRO A 49 -0.70 -15.65 -9.44
C PRO A 49 0.35 -14.59 -9.07
N LYS A 50 1.60 -14.79 -9.51
CA LYS A 50 2.69 -13.86 -9.20
C LYS A 50 3.54 -13.54 -10.41
N TRP A 51 3.93 -12.29 -10.51
CA TRP A 51 4.91 -11.78 -11.46
C TRP A 51 6.19 -11.38 -10.72
N ARG A 52 7.35 -11.56 -11.38
CA ARG A 52 8.62 -11.04 -10.85
C ARG A 52 8.85 -9.60 -11.30
N ASP A 53 8.52 -9.29 -12.55
CA ASP A 53 8.69 -7.95 -13.11
C ASP A 53 7.34 -7.27 -13.30
N VAL A 54 7.25 -5.99 -12.93
CA VAL A 54 6.05 -5.18 -13.16
C VAL A 54 5.78 -5.01 -14.67
N ARG A 55 6.82 -5.10 -15.50
CA ARG A 55 6.73 -5.11 -16.98
C ARG A 55 5.89 -6.27 -17.52
N ASP A 56 5.88 -7.39 -16.79
CA ASP A 56 5.11 -8.58 -17.17
C ASP A 56 3.65 -8.50 -16.74
N VAL A 57 3.28 -7.49 -15.94
CA VAL A 57 1.88 -7.23 -15.58
C VAL A 57 1.24 -6.46 -16.74
N THR A 58 0.48 -7.18 -17.56
CA THR A 58 -0.24 -6.69 -18.73
C THR A 58 -1.68 -7.17 -18.68
N ALA A 59 -2.56 -6.60 -19.51
CA ALA A 59 -3.95 -7.04 -19.59
C ALA A 59 -4.05 -8.55 -19.92
N ASP A 60 -3.22 -9.01 -20.86
CA ASP A 60 -3.20 -10.41 -21.30
C ASP A 60 -2.64 -11.35 -20.24
N SER A 61 -1.56 -10.97 -19.54
CA SER A 61 -1.00 -11.82 -18.49
C SER A 61 -1.93 -11.93 -17.28
N VAL A 62 -2.59 -10.83 -16.90
CA VAL A 62 -3.63 -10.80 -15.85
C VAL A 62 -4.83 -11.66 -16.25
N ARG A 63 -5.30 -11.58 -17.50
CA ARG A 63 -6.38 -12.43 -18.01
C ARG A 63 -5.97 -13.91 -18.07
N ALA A 64 -4.76 -14.21 -18.52
CA ALA A 64 -4.22 -15.56 -18.57
C ALA A 64 -4.10 -16.19 -17.18
N ALA A 65 -3.89 -15.37 -16.14
CA ALA A 65 -3.93 -15.78 -14.74
C ALA A 65 -5.36 -16.01 -14.19
N GLY A 66 -6.39 -15.90 -15.03
CA GLY A 66 -7.79 -16.10 -14.64
C GLY A 66 -8.43 -14.90 -13.93
N ILE A 67 -7.78 -13.74 -13.96
CA ILE A 67 -8.25 -12.53 -13.27
C ILE A 67 -9.10 -11.72 -14.25
N SER A 68 -10.41 -11.70 -14.04
CA SER A 68 -11.36 -10.97 -14.90
C SER A 68 -11.64 -9.54 -14.45
N ARG A 69 -11.32 -9.20 -13.19
CA ARG A 69 -11.61 -7.90 -12.59
C ARG A 69 -10.63 -7.58 -11.47
N VAL A 70 -10.22 -6.33 -11.39
CA VAL A 70 -9.41 -5.77 -10.30
C VAL A 70 -10.15 -4.57 -9.70
N ASP A 71 -10.64 -4.69 -8.47
CA ASP A 71 -11.28 -3.57 -7.77
C ASP A 71 -10.25 -2.55 -7.31
N VAL A 72 -9.15 -3.02 -6.71
CA VAL A 72 -8.07 -2.17 -6.23
C VAL A 72 -6.75 -2.67 -6.76
N LEU A 73 -6.00 -1.79 -7.42
CA LEU A 73 -4.59 -2.00 -7.70
C LEU A 73 -3.77 -1.14 -6.74
N SER A 74 -2.85 -1.76 -5.99
CA SER A 74 -2.01 -1.03 -5.05
C SER A 74 -0.53 -1.12 -5.39
N GLY A 75 0.27 -0.20 -4.86
CA GLY A 75 1.71 -0.36 -4.87
C GLY A 75 2.50 0.74 -4.16
N GLY A 76 3.56 0.31 -3.47
CA GLY A 76 4.58 1.18 -2.88
C GLY A 76 5.83 1.18 -3.74
N PHE A 77 5.86 2.01 -4.81
CA PHE A 77 6.99 1.95 -5.74
C PHE A 77 8.30 2.45 -5.08
N PRO A 78 9.45 1.80 -5.34
CA PRO A 78 10.71 2.17 -4.72
C PRO A 78 11.08 3.64 -4.95
N CYS A 79 11.35 4.34 -3.86
CA CYS A 79 11.50 5.79 -3.83
C CYS A 79 12.95 6.26 -3.62
N GLN A 80 13.93 5.47 -4.09
CA GLN A 80 15.33 5.56 -3.67
C GLN A 80 16.02 6.91 -3.91
N ASP A 81 15.46 7.78 -4.77
CA ASP A 81 16.01 9.12 -5.05
C ASP A 81 15.30 10.27 -4.28
N ILE A 82 14.33 9.98 -3.40
CA ILE A 82 13.59 10.99 -2.60
C ILE A 82 14.07 11.02 -1.13
N SER A 83 15.02 10.17 -0.74
CA SER A 83 15.68 10.28 0.57
C SER A 83 16.74 11.40 0.58
N ASN A 84 16.97 12.03 1.73
CA ASN A 84 17.95 13.13 1.91
C ASN A 84 19.43 12.75 1.63
N ALA A 85 19.73 11.50 1.30
CA ALA A 85 21.08 10.97 1.14
C ALA A 85 21.56 10.82 -0.33
N GLY A 86 20.75 11.20 -1.33
CA GLY A 86 21.05 11.01 -2.76
C GLY A 86 20.93 12.29 -3.60
N LYS A 87 21.69 12.34 -4.72
CA LYS A 87 21.78 13.48 -5.64
C LYS A 87 20.40 13.87 -6.22
N ARG A 88 19.98 15.09 -5.86
CA ARG A 88 18.96 16.05 -6.37
C ARG A 88 18.39 15.88 -7.82
N ALA A 89 17.98 14.69 -8.26
CA ALA A 89 17.54 14.49 -9.65
C ALA A 89 16.01 14.49 -9.88
N GLY A 90 15.19 14.54 -8.83
CA GLY A 90 13.72 14.47 -8.96
C GLY A 90 13.23 13.21 -9.70
N LEU A 91 11.94 13.17 -10.08
CA LEU A 91 11.35 12.08 -10.88
C LEU A 91 11.70 12.16 -12.39
N SER A 92 12.77 12.85 -12.78
CA SER A 92 13.19 13.01 -14.19
C SER A 92 14.31 12.05 -14.65
N GLY A 93 14.96 11.34 -13.73
CA GLY A 93 16.02 10.36 -14.06
C GLY A 93 15.48 8.96 -14.36
N ALA A 94 16.30 8.08 -14.94
CA ALA A 94 15.97 6.69 -15.33
C ALA A 94 15.32 5.80 -14.25
N ARG A 95 15.22 6.27 -13.00
CA ARG A 95 14.55 5.62 -11.85
C ARG A 95 13.11 6.08 -11.62
N SER A 96 12.63 7.06 -12.40
CA SER A 96 11.20 7.33 -12.65
C SER A 96 10.50 6.20 -13.42
N GLY A 97 11.27 5.18 -13.85
CA GLY A 97 10.77 4.05 -14.62
C GLY A 97 9.73 3.23 -13.86
N LEU A 98 9.93 2.92 -12.57
CA LEU A 98 8.99 2.05 -11.85
C LEU A 98 7.62 2.70 -11.62
N TRP A 99 7.57 4.01 -11.42
CA TRP A 99 6.30 4.74 -11.42
C TRP A 99 5.61 4.68 -12.79
N ARG A 100 6.37 4.91 -13.88
CA ARG A 100 5.82 4.77 -15.25
C ARG A 100 5.30 3.36 -15.54
N GLU A 101 5.98 2.33 -15.05
CA GLU A 101 5.52 0.94 -15.16
C GLU A 101 4.26 0.69 -14.33
N MET A 102 4.15 1.30 -13.14
CA MET A 102 2.93 1.25 -12.34
C MET A 102 1.75 1.89 -13.08
N VAL A 103 1.94 3.10 -13.63
CA VAL A 103 0.90 3.79 -14.42
C VAL A 103 0.57 3.01 -15.69
N ARG A 104 1.55 2.40 -16.36
CA ARG A 104 1.31 1.50 -17.49
C ARG A 104 0.42 0.33 -17.08
N ALA A 105 0.73 -0.34 -15.96
CA ALA A 105 -0.08 -1.43 -15.44
C ALA A 105 -1.50 -0.96 -15.08
N VAL A 106 -1.66 0.20 -14.44
CA VAL A 106 -2.97 0.82 -14.17
C VAL A 106 -3.76 1.01 -15.46
N ARG A 107 -3.17 1.61 -16.49
CA ARG A 107 -3.83 1.86 -17.79
C ARG A 107 -4.21 0.56 -18.51
N MET A 108 -3.42 -0.50 -18.40
CA MET A 108 -3.70 -1.80 -19.03
C MET A 108 -4.72 -2.64 -18.28
N VAL A 109 -4.66 -2.63 -16.94
CA VAL A 109 -5.52 -3.44 -16.07
C VAL A 109 -6.88 -2.78 -15.85
N GLY A 110 -6.94 -1.44 -15.84
CA GLY A 110 -8.15 -0.65 -15.63
C GLY A 110 -8.82 -0.91 -14.28
N PRO A 111 -8.10 -0.82 -13.14
CA PRO A 111 -8.68 -1.05 -11.82
C PRO A 111 -9.70 0.03 -11.44
N ARG A 112 -10.68 -0.30 -10.60
CA ARG A 112 -11.64 0.72 -10.12
C ARG A 112 -11.00 1.72 -9.16
N TYR A 113 -10.04 1.30 -8.34
CA TYR A 113 -9.29 2.20 -7.47
C TYR A 113 -7.80 1.92 -7.59
N VAL A 114 -6.99 2.95 -7.45
CA VAL A 114 -5.54 2.85 -7.32
C VAL A 114 -5.14 3.33 -5.93
N LEU A 115 -4.36 2.52 -5.20
CA LEU A 115 -3.78 2.90 -3.93
C LEU A 115 -2.26 2.99 -4.05
N VAL A 116 -1.72 4.20 -4.00
CA VAL A 116 -0.27 4.43 -4.02
C VAL A 116 0.21 4.72 -2.60
N GLU A 117 1.28 4.04 -2.18
CA GLU A 117 2.00 4.34 -0.94
C GLU A 117 3.39 4.89 -1.27
N ASN A 118 3.83 5.90 -0.52
CA ASN A 118 5.21 6.36 -0.61
C ASN A 118 5.68 7.13 0.63
N VAL A 119 6.98 7.42 0.70
CA VAL A 119 7.57 8.28 1.74
C VAL A 119 7.00 9.70 1.69
N ALA A 120 6.92 10.36 2.85
CA ALA A 120 6.39 11.72 2.98
C ALA A 120 7.07 12.75 2.04
N ALA A 121 8.35 12.54 1.75
CA ALA A 121 9.11 13.42 0.87
C ALA A 121 8.60 13.45 -0.59
N LEU A 122 7.71 12.53 -1.01
CA LEU A 122 7.02 12.59 -2.32
C LEU A 122 6.20 13.88 -2.47
N LEU A 123 5.61 14.39 -1.38
CA LEU A 123 4.79 15.62 -1.37
C LEU A 123 5.49 16.81 -2.02
N GLY A 124 6.79 16.96 -1.77
CA GLY A 124 7.58 18.08 -2.30
C GLY A 124 8.42 17.76 -3.53
N ARG A 125 8.47 16.50 -3.99
CA ARG A 125 9.47 16.04 -4.98
C ARG A 125 8.91 15.29 -6.17
N GLY A 126 7.63 14.94 -6.16
CA GLY A 126 7.03 14.14 -7.23
C GLY A 126 5.52 14.14 -7.33
N MET A 127 4.83 14.81 -6.40
CA MET A 127 3.37 14.82 -6.35
C MET A 127 2.73 15.30 -7.66
N GLY A 128 3.25 16.38 -8.27
CA GLY A 128 2.72 16.90 -9.54
C GLY A 128 2.78 15.88 -10.69
N THR A 129 3.86 15.10 -10.78
CA THR A 129 3.98 14.03 -11.79
C THR A 129 3.01 12.89 -11.51
N VAL A 130 2.93 12.44 -10.25
CA VAL A 130 2.03 11.34 -9.86
C VAL A 130 0.57 11.70 -10.12
N LEU A 131 0.13 12.87 -9.68
CA LEU A 131 -1.24 13.34 -9.87
C LEU A 131 -1.53 13.60 -11.36
N GLY A 132 -0.58 14.17 -12.10
CA GLY A 132 -0.71 14.39 -13.55
C GLY A 132 -0.89 13.08 -14.32
N ASP A 133 -0.04 12.09 -14.07
CA ASP A 133 -0.10 10.79 -14.74
C ASP A 133 -1.40 10.02 -14.42
N LEU A 134 -1.89 10.12 -13.17
CA LEU A 134 -3.18 9.56 -12.76
C LEU A 134 -4.37 10.27 -13.44
N ALA A 135 -4.33 11.60 -13.51
CA ALA A 135 -5.35 12.40 -14.19
C ALA A 135 -5.39 12.10 -15.70
N GLU A 136 -4.23 11.99 -16.35
CA GLU A 136 -4.13 11.55 -17.75
C GLU A 136 -4.65 10.12 -17.96
N SER A 137 -4.61 9.29 -16.91
CA SER A 137 -5.16 7.93 -16.93
C SER A 137 -6.66 7.87 -16.64
N GLY A 138 -7.33 9.02 -16.46
CA GLY A 138 -8.76 9.11 -16.22
C GLY A 138 -9.19 9.02 -14.75
N TYR A 139 -8.26 9.21 -13.81
CA TYR A 139 -8.54 9.17 -12.38
C TYR A 139 -8.51 10.57 -11.75
N ASP A 140 -9.48 10.86 -10.89
CA ASP A 140 -9.34 11.87 -9.85
C ASP A 140 -8.59 11.24 -8.66
N ALA A 141 -7.92 12.04 -7.83
CA ALA A 141 -7.12 11.52 -6.72
C ALA A 141 -7.19 12.40 -5.46
N GLU A 142 -7.18 11.72 -4.31
CA GLU A 142 -7.05 12.30 -2.98
C GLU A 142 -5.77 11.78 -2.31
N TRP A 143 -5.18 12.57 -1.43
CA TRP A 143 -3.99 12.13 -0.68
C TRP A 143 -3.97 12.69 0.73
N ASP A 144 -3.30 11.97 1.63
CA ASP A 144 -2.94 12.46 2.96
C ASP A 144 -1.63 11.80 3.42
N CYS A 145 -0.97 12.41 4.40
CA CYS A 145 0.22 11.87 5.04
C CYS A 145 -0.15 11.32 6.42
N LEU A 146 -0.10 10.00 6.56
CA LEU A 146 -0.56 9.28 7.74
C LEU A 146 0.63 8.69 8.52
N PRO A 147 0.78 9.03 9.81
CA PRO A 147 1.75 8.39 10.69
C PRO A 147 1.29 7.00 11.11
N ALA A 148 2.20 6.03 11.18
CA ALA A 148 1.90 4.74 11.81
C ALA A 148 1.49 4.89 13.31
N SER A 149 2.00 5.90 14.01
CA SER A 149 1.68 6.17 15.42
C SER A 149 0.22 6.55 15.66
N ALA A 150 -0.42 7.22 14.70
CA ALA A 150 -1.86 7.53 14.73
C ALA A 150 -2.73 6.27 14.79
N PHE A 151 -2.19 5.13 14.37
CA PHE A 151 -2.84 3.82 14.34
C PHE A 151 -2.29 2.87 15.42
N GLY A 152 -1.65 3.40 16.46
CA GLY A 152 -1.25 2.63 17.63
C GLY A 152 0.14 2.00 17.58
N SER A 153 0.97 2.37 16.59
CA SER A 153 2.36 1.95 16.51
C SER A 153 3.28 2.79 17.42
N TYR A 154 4.41 2.25 17.89
CA TYR A 154 5.40 3.00 18.70
C TYR A 154 6.36 3.87 17.90
N HIS A 155 6.25 3.88 16.58
CA HIS A 155 7.19 4.60 15.73
C HIS A 155 6.46 5.57 14.82
N GLU A 156 7.06 6.74 14.66
CA GLU A 156 6.62 7.77 13.72
C GLU A 156 7.14 7.36 12.34
N ARG A 157 6.28 6.70 11.56
CA ARG A 157 6.54 6.36 10.17
C ARG A 157 5.49 7.01 9.31
N ASP A 158 5.78 8.22 8.89
CA ASP A 158 4.92 8.98 8.01
C ASP A 158 5.03 8.43 6.59
N ARG A 159 3.86 8.18 6.01
CA ARG A 159 3.70 7.76 4.62
C ARG A 159 2.59 8.55 3.98
N VAL A 160 2.84 8.92 2.73
CA VAL A 160 1.83 9.52 1.87
C VAL A 160 1.07 8.39 1.22
N PHE A 161 -0.24 8.46 1.34
CA PHE A 161 -1.16 7.57 0.64
C PHE A 161 -1.96 8.39 -0.35
N ILE A 162 -2.04 7.90 -1.58
CA ILE A 162 -2.82 8.51 -2.66
C ILE A 162 -3.86 7.48 -3.08
N VAL A 163 -5.12 7.88 -3.03
CA VAL A 163 -6.26 7.09 -3.49
C VAL A 163 -6.76 7.73 -4.78
N ALA A 164 -6.66 7.00 -5.89
CA ALA A 164 -7.18 7.43 -7.18
C ALA A 164 -8.42 6.63 -7.56
N TYR A 165 -9.41 7.29 -8.17
CA TYR A 165 -10.70 6.72 -8.57
C TYR A 165 -11.19 7.34 -9.90
N PRO A 166 -12.03 6.65 -10.69
CA PRO A 166 -12.49 7.11 -11.99
C PRO A 166 -13.13 8.50 -11.92
N LYS A 167 -12.77 9.34 -12.88
CA LYS A 167 -13.28 10.70 -13.00
C LYS A 167 -14.81 10.71 -13.05
N GLY A 168 -15.43 11.46 -12.15
CA GLY A 168 -16.89 11.61 -12.08
C GLY A 168 -17.64 10.59 -11.21
N GLU A 169 -17.00 9.50 -10.72
CA GLU A 169 -17.62 8.62 -9.71
C GLU A 169 -17.89 9.37 -8.39
N TYR A 170 -17.17 10.46 -8.14
CA TYR A 170 -17.20 11.23 -6.89
C TYR A 170 -17.88 12.59 -6.98
N GLY A 171 -18.59 12.88 -8.08
CA GLY A 171 -19.27 14.17 -8.29
C GLY A 171 -20.36 14.51 -7.27
N GLN A 172 -20.77 13.57 -6.37
CA GLN A 172 -21.85 13.81 -5.40
C GLN A 172 -21.69 13.20 -3.97
N ALA A 173 -20.60 12.51 -3.55
CA ALA A 173 -20.50 12.03 -2.14
C ALA A 173 -19.09 11.67 -1.61
N ARG A 174 -18.74 12.25 -0.43
CA ARG A 174 -17.84 11.78 0.67
C ARG A 174 -16.44 11.25 0.33
N SER A 175 -15.43 12.12 0.28
CA SER A 175 -13.98 11.82 0.14
C SER A 175 -13.50 10.56 0.88
N VAL A 176 -12.73 9.67 0.23
CA VAL A 176 -12.19 8.46 0.88
C VAL A 176 -11.32 8.82 2.08
N LEU A 177 -10.49 9.86 1.97
CA LEU A 177 -9.56 10.26 3.03
C LEU A 177 -10.16 11.29 4.01
N GLU A 178 -11.10 12.13 3.56
CA GLU A 178 -11.72 13.20 4.36
C GLU A 178 -13.14 12.89 4.86
N ALA A 179 -13.82 11.82 4.43
CA ALA A 179 -15.24 11.61 4.78
C ALA A 179 -15.49 11.48 6.29
N SER A 180 -16.07 12.53 6.87
CA SER A 180 -16.78 12.60 8.16
C SER A 180 -16.01 12.36 9.46
N GLU A 181 -14.78 11.86 9.42
CA GLU A 181 -13.92 11.72 10.59
C GLU A 181 -12.52 12.21 10.24
N ASP A 182 -12.16 13.41 10.69
CA ASP A 182 -10.78 13.87 10.68
C ASP A 182 -9.94 12.84 11.45
N TRP A 183 -9.10 12.11 10.72
CA TRP A 183 -8.28 11.06 11.32
C TRP A 183 -7.39 11.63 12.43
N ARG A 184 -7.04 12.93 12.38
CA ARG A 184 -6.28 13.62 13.44
C ARG A 184 -7.08 13.66 14.74
N SER A 185 -8.36 14.03 14.65
CA SER A 185 -9.30 13.98 15.78
C SER A 185 -9.54 12.55 16.29
N SER A 186 -9.65 11.56 15.39
CA SER A 186 -9.78 10.13 15.75
C SER A 186 -8.49 9.54 16.35
N ALA A 187 -7.31 10.04 15.96
CA ALA A 187 -6.03 9.66 16.53
C ALA A 187 -5.86 10.27 17.94
N GLN A 188 -6.15 11.57 18.10
CA GLN A 188 -6.09 12.28 19.38
C GLN A 188 -7.01 11.65 20.43
N SER A 189 -8.21 11.23 20.04
CA SER A 189 -9.16 10.53 20.92
C SER A 189 -8.79 9.06 21.19
N GLY A 190 -7.72 8.55 20.58
CA GLY A 190 -7.29 7.14 20.67
C GLY A 190 -8.23 6.16 19.96
N ARG A 191 -9.19 6.64 19.15
CA ARG A 191 -10.21 5.81 18.49
C ARG A 191 -9.61 4.89 17.44
N LEU A 192 -8.65 5.39 16.65
CA LEU A 192 -7.92 4.56 15.66
C LEU A 192 -7.10 3.46 16.35
N HIS A 193 -6.42 3.78 17.46
CA HIS A 193 -5.72 2.78 18.27
C HIS A 193 -6.70 1.72 18.82
N ARG A 194 -7.83 2.13 19.40
CA ARG A 194 -8.86 1.20 19.90
C ARG A 194 -9.44 0.31 18.80
N MET A 195 -9.66 0.84 17.60
CA MET A 195 -10.09 0.06 16.43
C MET A 195 -9.07 -1.03 16.10
N VAL A 196 -7.78 -0.68 15.98
CA VAL A 196 -6.71 -1.63 15.67
C VAL A 196 -6.55 -2.70 16.76
N VAL A 197 -6.69 -2.29 18.03
CA VAL A 197 -6.61 -3.17 19.20
C VAL A 197 -7.80 -4.15 19.24
N ALA A 198 -9.02 -3.67 19.01
CA ALA A 198 -10.23 -4.49 18.95
C ALA A 198 -10.17 -5.51 17.81
N GLU A 199 -9.70 -5.10 16.62
CA GLU A 199 -9.54 -6.00 15.46
C GLU A 199 -8.52 -7.11 15.69
N ARG A 200 -7.59 -6.91 16.63
CA ARG A 200 -6.59 -7.91 17.03
C ARG A 200 -6.99 -8.70 18.28
N GLY A 201 -8.22 -8.52 18.76
CA GLY A 201 -8.72 -9.21 19.97
C GLY A 201 -8.00 -8.82 21.26
N LYS A 202 -7.37 -7.63 21.30
CA LYS A 202 -6.63 -7.11 22.46
C LYS A 202 -7.46 -6.06 23.20
N GLN A 203 -7.15 -5.80 24.47
CA GLN A 203 -7.85 -4.75 25.24
C GLN A 203 -7.29 -3.35 24.95
N PRO A 204 -8.12 -2.29 24.92
CA PRO A 204 -7.67 -0.89 24.83
C PRO A 204 -6.59 -0.56 25.86
N GLY A 205 -5.38 -0.22 25.41
CA GLY A 205 -4.22 0.03 26.28
C GLY A 205 -3.25 -1.14 26.41
N GLU A 206 -3.58 -2.33 25.89
CA GLU A 206 -2.61 -3.40 25.69
C GLU A 206 -1.61 -3.02 24.61
N ARG A 207 -0.34 -3.04 25.01
CA ARG A 207 0.80 -2.81 24.14
C ARG A 207 0.80 -3.87 23.02
N LEU A 208 0.83 -3.43 21.76
CA LEU A 208 1.27 -4.30 20.67
C LEU A 208 2.72 -4.68 20.99
N GLU A 209 3.09 -5.94 21.04
CA GLU A 209 4.48 -6.28 21.30
C GLU A 209 5.30 -5.98 20.04
N SER A 210 6.46 -5.33 20.21
CA SER A 210 7.40 -5.18 19.11
C SER A 210 8.02 -6.55 18.84
N GLU A 211 7.53 -7.26 17.84
CA GLU A 211 8.24 -8.46 17.40
C GLU A 211 9.37 -8.12 16.42
N PRO A 212 10.57 -8.67 16.64
CA PRO A 212 10.93 -9.60 17.72
C PRO A 212 11.39 -8.85 19.00
N GLY A 213 10.96 -9.33 20.17
CA GLY A 213 11.55 -8.97 21.46
C GLY A 213 13.00 -9.46 21.52
N VAL A 214 13.95 -8.56 21.33
CA VAL A 214 15.38 -8.91 21.23
C VAL A 214 15.99 -8.88 22.62
N ASP A 215 15.85 -9.98 23.36
CA ASP A 215 16.62 -10.23 24.57
C ASP A 215 17.52 -11.46 24.35
N ARG A 216 18.56 -11.29 23.51
CA ARG A 216 19.75 -12.16 23.36
C ARG A 216 20.73 -11.62 22.30
N MET A 217 21.99 -11.52 22.71
CA MET A 217 23.15 -10.99 21.97
C MET A 217 23.42 -11.70 20.62
N VAL A 218 23.31 -10.93 19.53
CA VAL A 218 24.18 -10.85 18.33
C VAL A 218 24.72 -12.13 17.63
N HIS A 219 24.20 -13.33 17.85
CA HIS A 219 24.52 -14.49 17.00
C HIS A 219 23.50 -14.63 15.84
N GLY A 220 23.95 -14.58 14.58
CA GLY A 220 23.11 -14.84 13.39
C GLY A 220 22.61 -13.63 12.59
N ILE A 221 23.22 -12.45 12.76
CA ILE A 221 22.87 -11.22 12.00
C ILE A 221 22.86 -11.42 10.47
N PRO A 222 23.82 -12.12 9.82
CA PRO A 222 23.85 -12.25 8.37
C PRO A 222 22.58 -12.89 7.77
N HIS A 223 21.95 -13.83 8.49
CA HIS A 223 20.73 -14.51 8.03
C HIS A 223 19.45 -13.70 8.29
N ARG A 224 19.54 -12.57 9.01
CA ARG A 224 18.39 -11.75 9.42
C ARG A 224 18.36 -10.38 8.75
N THR A 225 19.45 -9.95 8.10
CA THR A 225 19.53 -8.64 7.40
C THR A 225 18.42 -8.46 6.38
N HIS A 226 18.17 -9.46 5.52
CA HIS A 226 17.09 -9.40 4.55
C HIS A 226 15.71 -9.28 5.21
N ARG A 227 15.49 -9.99 6.32
CA ARG A 227 14.24 -9.91 7.09
C ARG A 227 14.05 -8.54 7.74
N LEU A 228 15.08 -8.02 8.39
CA LEU A 228 15.05 -6.71 9.04
C LEU A 228 14.88 -5.58 8.03
N ALA A 229 15.59 -5.64 6.90
CA ALA A 229 15.43 -4.69 5.80
C ALA A 229 14.01 -4.74 5.21
N ALA A 230 13.46 -5.94 5.01
CA ALA A 230 12.11 -6.10 4.49
C ALA A 230 11.04 -5.57 5.47
N LEU A 231 11.17 -5.86 6.78
CA LEU A 231 10.30 -5.30 7.81
C LEU A 231 10.42 -3.77 7.90
N GLY A 232 11.64 -3.24 7.79
CA GLY A 232 11.89 -1.80 7.78
C GLY A 232 11.37 -1.08 6.54
N ASN A 233 11.19 -1.80 5.42
CA ASN A 233 10.62 -1.26 4.18
C ASN A 233 9.11 -1.43 4.09
N ALA A 234 8.53 -2.44 4.75
CA ALA A 234 7.11 -2.69 4.73
C ALA A 234 6.27 -1.48 5.20
N VAL A 235 5.10 -1.32 4.61
CA VAL A 235 4.06 -0.42 5.10
C VAL A 235 3.49 -0.97 6.41
N TYR A 236 2.96 -0.10 7.27
CA TYR A 236 2.24 -0.50 8.46
C TYR A 236 0.80 -0.91 8.10
N PRO A 237 0.43 -2.20 8.14
CA PRO A 237 -0.84 -2.69 7.58
C PRO A 237 -2.12 -2.04 8.16
N PRO A 238 -2.20 -1.69 9.46
CA PRO A 238 -3.40 -1.05 10.01
C PRO A 238 -3.80 0.28 9.34
N VAL A 239 -2.84 1.08 8.89
CA VAL A 239 -3.11 2.32 8.15
C VAL A 239 -3.78 1.99 6.82
N VAL A 240 -3.22 1.02 6.10
CA VAL A 240 -3.71 0.59 4.78
C VAL A 240 -5.09 -0.06 4.89
N ARG A 241 -5.34 -0.87 5.93
CA ARG A 241 -6.65 -1.46 6.20
C ARG A 241 -7.70 -0.39 6.42
N TRP A 242 -7.35 0.71 7.09
CA TRP A 242 -8.28 1.80 7.34
C TRP A 242 -8.69 2.47 6.01
N ILE A 243 -7.73 2.71 5.12
CA ILE A 243 -7.98 3.26 3.78
C ILE A 243 -8.82 2.28 2.94
N LEU A 244 -8.42 1.00 2.85
CA LEU A 244 -9.12 -0.01 2.05
C LEU A 244 -10.54 -0.26 2.56
N GLY A 245 -10.78 -0.19 3.87
CA GLY A 245 -12.13 -0.27 4.44
C GLY A 245 -13.03 0.89 4.00
N ARG A 246 -12.46 2.09 3.81
CA ARG A 246 -13.20 3.27 3.32
C ARG A 246 -13.43 3.20 1.81
N ILE A 247 -12.46 2.69 1.05
CA ILE A 247 -12.63 2.36 -0.38
C ILE A 247 -13.78 1.36 -0.53
N ARG A 248 -13.79 0.28 0.26
CA ARG A 248 -14.87 -0.70 0.28
C ARG A 248 -16.22 -0.06 0.60
N ALA A 249 -16.29 0.79 1.63
CA ALA A 249 -17.53 1.51 1.97
C ALA A 249 -18.00 2.41 0.81
N ALA A 250 -17.09 3.09 0.11
CA ALA A 250 -17.39 3.91 -1.06
C ALA A 250 -17.87 3.07 -2.26
N MET A 251 -17.51 1.79 -2.35
CA MET A 251 -18.04 0.86 -3.34
C MET A 251 -19.47 0.38 -3.02
N GLY A 252 -20.00 0.66 -1.82
CA GLY A 252 -21.35 0.27 -1.40
C GLY A 252 -21.47 -1.18 -0.92
N VAL A 253 -20.41 -1.77 -0.36
CA VAL A 253 -20.29 -3.19 0.04
C VAL A 253 -19.81 -3.36 1.49
#